data_AF-A0A7Y5LA39-F1
#
_entry.id   AF-A0A7Y5LA39-F1
#
_cell.length_a   1.000
_cell.length_b   1.000
_cell.length_c   1.000
_cell.angle_alpha   90.00
_cell.angle_beta   90.00
_cell.angle_gamma   90.00
#
_symmetry.space_group_name_H-M   'P 1'
#
loop_
_entity.id
_entity.type
_entity.pdbx_description
1 polymer ?
#
loop_
_entity_poly.entity_id
_entity_poly.type
_entity_poly.pdbx_seq_one_letter_code
_entity_poly.pdbx_strand_id
1 'polypeptide(L)'
;MNANETGGAEAKRGRGISILLVIQLLIAASTVVVTVVVGQKIKPMLEQRDQLKKDIAKLEARRLDHEARLDSLENLIEASIDQLKKRDYELAQQSLTSAKEEVVQARARILEPIKISHRIVIQIHGEYQREAAEKIGAQLRSAGYIVPDFELVNTGPNATELRFLRKAEQEEAMKIVGLLNKMGVQVKLADHSANYENAKNVRPGTYELWFAPGEFEQQLKKR
;
A
#
# COMPACT_ATOMS: atom_id res chain seq x y z
N MET A 1 -6.95 -148.32 -8.84
CA MET A 1 -7.43 -148.38 -7.44
C MET A 1 -7.01 -147.06 -6.81
N ASN A 2 -7.82 -146.04 -6.52
CA ASN A 2 -9.25 -145.89 -6.18
C ASN A 2 -9.71 -144.52 -6.76
N ALA A 3 -10.84 -144.34 -7.47
CA ALA A 3 -12.26 -144.47 -7.09
C ALA A 3 -12.74 -143.42 -6.05
N ASN A 4 -13.42 -142.36 -6.52
CA ASN A 4 -14.73 -141.82 -6.07
C ASN A 4 -14.95 -140.40 -6.64
N GLU A 5 -15.94 -140.17 -7.52
CA GLU A 5 -17.39 -139.98 -7.24
C GLU A 5 -17.71 -138.56 -6.71
N THR A 6 -18.17 -137.62 -7.57
CA THR A 6 -19.56 -137.29 -8.01
C THR A 6 -20.27 -136.23 -7.16
N GLY A 7 -20.92 -135.26 -7.85
CA GLY A 7 -21.89 -134.28 -7.33
C GLY A 7 -21.52 -132.85 -7.77
N GLY A 8 -22.24 -132.11 -8.61
CA GLY A 8 -23.68 -132.08 -8.86
C GLY A 8 -24.31 -130.94 -8.06
N ALA A 9 -24.37 -129.70 -8.59
CA ALA A 9 -25.18 -128.62 -8.03
C ALA A 9 -25.63 -127.63 -9.11
N GLU A 10 -26.93 -127.69 -9.36
CA GLU A 10 -27.74 -126.90 -10.28
C GLU A 10 -27.88 -125.43 -9.87
N ALA A 11 -28.01 -124.59 -10.89
CA ALA A 11 -28.09 -123.14 -10.82
C ALA A 11 -29.39 -122.62 -10.18
N LYS A 12 -29.25 -121.73 -9.19
CA LYS A 12 -30.24 -120.68 -8.88
C LYS A 12 -29.56 -119.31 -8.98
N ARG A 13 -29.55 -118.75 -10.20
CA ARG A 13 -29.26 -117.32 -10.43
C ARG A 13 -30.42 -116.49 -9.87
N GLY A 14 -30.43 -116.30 -8.56
CA GLY A 14 -31.23 -115.25 -7.94
C GLY A 14 -30.75 -113.91 -8.49
N ARG A 15 -31.68 -113.10 -9.02
CA ARG A 15 -31.43 -111.70 -9.43
C ARG A 15 -31.12 -110.85 -8.19
N GLY A 16 -29.99 -111.10 -7.54
CA GLY A 16 -29.39 -110.16 -6.63
C GLY A 16 -28.90 -108.99 -7.47
N ILE A 17 -29.55 -107.84 -7.36
CA ILE A 17 -29.04 -106.59 -7.91
C ILE A 17 -27.61 -106.46 -7.37
N SER A 18 -26.62 -106.51 -8.25
CA SER A 18 -25.21 -106.41 -7.87
C SER A 18 -25.03 -105.15 -7.05
N ILE A 19 -24.40 -105.24 -5.87
CA ILE A 19 -24.12 -104.08 -4.99
C ILE A 19 -23.48 -102.91 -5.77
N LEU A 20 -22.71 -103.23 -6.82
CA LEU A 20 -22.14 -102.27 -7.76
C LEU A 20 -23.19 -101.38 -8.48
N LEU A 21 -24.35 -101.92 -8.83
CA LEU A 21 -25.44 -101.15 -9.46
C LEU A 21 -26.06 -100.14 -8.50
N VAL A 22 -26.19 -100.50 -7.22
CA VAL A 22 -26.70 -99.59 -6.19
C VAL A 22 -25.73 -98.43 -5.96
N ILE A 23 -24.43 -98.70 -5.90
CA ILE A 23 -23.39 -97.67 -5.78
C ILE A 23 -23.39 -96.74 -7.01
N GLN A 24 -23.48 -97.30 -8.22
CA GLN A 24 -23.56 -96.51 -9.45
C GLN A 24 -24.79 -95.59 -9.49
N LEU A 25 -25.95 -96.07 -9.04
CA LEU A 25 -27.16 -95.26 -8.94
C LEU A 25 -27.05 -94.15 -7.90
N LEU A 26 -26.41 -94.40 -6.75
CA LEU A 26 -26.17 -93.37 -5.74
C LEU A 26 -25.20 -92.28 -6.23
N ILE A 27 -24.15 -92.66 -6.96
CA ILE A 27 -23.23 -91.70 -7.60
C ILE A 27 -23.97 -90.89 -8.67
N ALA A 28 -24.81 -91.53 -9.49
CA ALA A 28 -25.61 -90.82 -10.48
C ALA A 28 -26.59 -89.83 -9.82
N ALA A 29 -27.28 -90.26 -8.76
CA ALA A 29 -28.21 -89.41 -8.03
C ALA A 29 -27.50 -88.23 -7.33
N SER A 30 -26.35 -88.47 -6.67
CA SER A 30 -25.57 -87.40 -6.04
C SER A 30 -25.03 -86.40 -7.07
N THR A 31 -24.61 -86.88 -8.24
CA THR A 31 -24.16 -86.03 -9.35
C THR A 31 -25.30 -85.12 -9.81
N VAL A 32 -26.51 -85.65 -10.02
CA VAL A 32 -27.68 -84.84 -10.40
C VAL A 32 -28.00 -83.80 -9.34
N VAL A 33 -27.98 -84.15 -8.05
CA VAL A 33 -28.23 -83.21 -6.95
C VAL A 33 -27.20 -82.07 -6.96
N VAL A 34 -25.90 -82.39 -7.10
CA VAL A 34 -24.85 -81.37 -7.21
C VAL A 34 -25.07 -80.48 -8.43
N THR A 35 -25.40 -81.06 -9.60
CA THR A 35 -25.68 -80.28 -10.81
C THR A 35 -26.87 -79.34 -10.62
N VAL A 36 -27.94 -79.78 -9.95
CA VAL A 36 -29.12 -78.95 -9.67
C VAL A 36 -28.77 -77.83 -8.69
N VAL A 37 -28.07 -78.12 -7.60
CA VAL A 37 -27.67 -77.10 -6.61
C VAL A 37 -26.72 -76.07 -7.23
N VAL A 38 -25.74 -76.51 -8.02
CA VAL A 38 -24.83 -75.63 -8.75
C VAL A 38 -25.61 -74.79 -9.77
N GLY A 39 -26.52 -75.39 -10.53
CA GLY A 39 -27.40 -74.68 -11.47
C GLY A 39 -28.26 -73.61 -10.79
N GLN A 40 -28.83 -73.91 -9.63
CA GLN A 40 -29.62 -72.96 -8.83
C GLN A 40 -28.78 -71.78 -8.32
N LYS A 41 -27.51 -72.00 -7.96
CA LYS A 41 -26.60 -70.91 -7.53
C LYS A 41 -25.99 -70.11 -8.69
N ILE A 42 -25.84 -70.70 -9.88
CA ILE A 42 -25.28 -69.99 -11.04
C ILE A 42 -26.16 -68.83 -11.48
N LYS A 43 -27.49 -69.00 -11.51
CA LYS A 43 -28.42 -67.95 -11.96
C LYS A 43 -28.28 -66.62 -11.18
N PRO A 44 -28.38 -66.58 -9.83
CA PRO A 44 -28.21 -65.34 -9.09
C PRO A 44 -26.79 -64.77 -9.21
N MET A 45 -25.76 -65.60 -9.39
CA MET A 45 -24.39 -65.11 -9.63
C MET A 45 -24.24 -64.42 -11.00
N LEU A 46 -24.94 -64.90 -12.03
CA LEU A 46 -24.97 -64.23 -13.34
C LEU A 46 -25.70 -62.89 -13.26
N GLU A 47 -26.84 -62.82 -12.55
CA GLU A 47 -27.57 -61.58 -12.30
C GLU A 47 -26.72 -60.56 -11.51
N GLN A 48 -26.02 -61.02 -10.47
CA GLN A 48 -25.07 -60.19 -9.71
C GLN A 48 -23.93 -59.66 -10.58
N ARG A 49 -23.35 -60.51 -11.45
CA ARG A 49 -22.31 -60.07 -12.39
C ARG A 49 -22.81 -58.98 -13.32
N ASP A 50 -24.02 -59.13 -13.85
CA ASP A 50 -24.59 -58.16 -14.78
C ASP A 50 -24.98 -56.85 -14.06
N GLN A 51 -25.42 -56.93 -12.80
CA GLN A 51 -25.63 -55.75 -11.97
C GLN A 51 -24.32 -55.02 -11.66
N LEU A 52 -23.26 -55.76 -11.27
CA LEU A 52 -21.94 -55.19 -11.04
C LEU A 52 -21.39 -54.51 -12.30
N LYS A 53 -21.59 -55.09 -13.48
CA LYS A 53 -21.21 -54.45 -14.75
C LYS A 53 -21.93 -53.11 -14.97
N LYS A 54 -23.23 -53.04 -14.67
CA LYS A 54 -24.00 -51.79 -14.76
C LYS A 54 -23.50 -50.76 -13.76
N ASP A 55 -23.21 -51.18 -12.54
CA ASP A 55 -22.71 -50.30 -11.48
C ASP A 55 -21.31 -49.76 -11.81
N ILE A 56 -20.43 -50.59 -12.35
CA ILE A 56 -19.11 -50.17 -12.86
C ILE A 56 -19.28 -49.11 -13.95
N ALA A 57 -20.10 -49.37 -14.97
CA ALA A 57 -20.33 -48.40 -16.05
C ALA A 57 -20.92 -47.08 -15.53
N LYS A 58 -21.81 -47.14 -14.53
CA LYS A 58 -22.38 -45.95 -13.89
C LYS A 58 -21.35 -45.18 -13.07
N LEU A 59 -20.47 -45.88 -12.35
CA LEU A 59 -19.38 -45.27 -11.59
C LEU A 59 -18.35 -44.62 -12.50
N GLU A 60 -18.01 -45.26 -13.62
CA GLU A 60 -17.13 -44.69 -14.65
C GLU A 60 -17.74 -43.41 -15.25
N ALA A 61 -19.02 -43.42 -15.59
CA ALA A 61 -19.71 -42.23 -16.08
C ALA A 61 -19.71 -41.08 -15.05
N ARG A 62 -19.94 -41.39 -13.77
CA ARG A 62 -19.85 -40.40 -12.68
C ARG A 62 -18.44 -39.86 -12.49
N ARG A 63 -17.43 -40.73 -12.59
CA ARG A 63 -16.02 -40.32 -12.50
C ARG A 63 -15.68 -39.31 -13.59
N LEU A 64 -16.07 -39.60 -14.84
CA LEU A 64 -15.83 -38.69 -15.97
C LEU A 64 -16.58 -37.36 -15.81
N ASP A 65 -17.82 -37.37 -15.32
CA ASP A 65 -18.56 -36.12 -15.00
C ASP A 65 -17.86 -35.31 -13.91
N HIS A 66 -17.37 -35.97 -12.84
CA HIS A 66 -16.63 -35.30 -11.79
C HIS A 66 -15.29 -34.72 -12.28
N GLU A 67 -14.57 -35.44 -13.14
CA GLU A 67 -13.32 -34.98 -13.75
C GLU A 67 -13.56 -33.72 -14.61
N ALA A 68 -14.58 -33.75 -15.48
CA ALA A 68 -14.98 -32.57 -16.25
C ALA A 68 -15.41 -31.37 -15.37
N ARG A 69 -16.04 -31.63 -14.22
CA ARG A 69 -16.37 -30.58 -13.25
C ARG A 69 -15.13 -30.02 -12.57
N LEU A 70 -14.15 -30.84 -12.22
CA LEU A 70 -12.89 -30.37 -11.64
C LEU A 70 -12.15 -29.47 -12.64
N ASP A 71 -12.04 -29.87 -13.90
CA ASP A 71 -11.41 -29.05 -14.95
C ASP A 71 -12.12 -27.71 -15.14
N SER A 72 -13.46 -27.70 -15.14
CA SER A 72 -14.22 -26.45 -15.27
C SER A 72 -14.09 -25.54 -14.04
N LEU A 73 -14.01 -26.10 -12.83
CA LEU A 73 -13.75 -25.34 -11.62
C LEU A 73 -12.33 -24.77 -11.58
N GLU A 74 -11.32 -25.52 -12.04
CA GLU A 74 -9.94 -25.04 -12.12
C GLU A 74 -9.83 -23.83 -13.06
N ASN A 75 -10.40 -23.94 -14.26
CA ASN A 75 -10.47 -22.83 -15.22
C ASN A 75 -11.22 -21.61 -14.65
N LEU A 76 -12.30 -21.83 -13.90
CA LEU A 76 -13.07 -20.75 -13.26
C LEU A 76 -12.26 -20.04 -12.17
N ILE A 77 -11.51 -20.81 -11.36
CA ILE A 77 -10.64 -20.27 -10.31
C ILE A 77 -9.53 -19.44 -10.94
N GLU A 78 -8.87 -19.94 -11.99
CA GLU A 78 -7.81 -19.21 -12.69
C GLU A 78 -8.33 -17.89 -13.27
N ALA A 79 -9.48 -17.92 -13.96
CA ALA A 79 -10.12 -16.72 -14.49
C ALA A 79 -10.48 -15.70 -13.39
N SER A 80 -10.94 -16.18 -12.23
CA SER A 80 -11.27 -15.32 -11.09
C SER A 80 -10.03 -14.69 -10.46
N ILE A 81 -8.92 -15.44 -10.35
CA ILE A 81 -7.64 -14.92 -9.86
C ILE A 81 -7.13 -13.80 -10.78
N ASP A 82 -7.23 -13.97 -12.09
CA ASP A 82 -6.78 -12.96 -13.04
C ASP A 82 -7.65 -11.70 -13.02
N GLN A 83 -8.97 -11.85 -12.84
CA GLN A 83 -9.87 -10.72 -12.63
C GLN A 83 -9.53 -9.94 -11.36
N LEU A 84 -9.23 -10.63 -10.26
CA LEU A 84 -8.82 -9.99 -9.00
C LEU A 84 -7.50 -9.24 -9.15
N LYS A 85 -6.48 -9.86 -9.76
CA LYS A 85 -5.20 -9.19 -10.04
C LYS A 85 -5.38 -7.93 -10.87
N LYS A 86 -6.22 -7.98 -11.91
CA LYS A 86 -6.52 -6.82 -12.75
C LYS A 86 -7.20 -5.71 -11.95
N ARG A 87 -8.20 -6.04 -11.13
CA ARG A 87 -8.90 -5.08 -10.27
C ARG A 87 -7.96 -4.43 -9.26
N ASP A 88 -7.10 -5.20 -8.62
CA ASP A 88 -6.11 -4.70 -7.67
C ASP A 88 -5.12 -3.74 -8.34
N TYR A 89 -4.68 -4.06 -9.55
CA TYR A 89 -3.85 -3.17 -10.35
C TYR A 89 -4.54 -1.84 -10.69
N GLU A 90 -5.81 -1.89 -11.13
CA GLU A 90 -6.61 -0.69 -11.42
C GLU A 90 -6.80 0.20 -10.17
N LEU A 91 -7.09 -0.40 -9.01
CA LEU A 91 -7.21 0.31 -7.74
C LEU A 91 -5.87 0.95 -7.31
N ALA A 92 -4.76 0.24 -7.50
CA ALA A 92 -3.42 0.78 -7.22
C ALA A 92 -3.09 1.98 -8.13
N GLN A 93 -3.45 1.93 -9.42
CA GLN A 93 -3.25 3.06 -10.33
C GLN A 93 -4.14 4.26 -9.97
N GLN A 94 -5.39 4.02 -9.59
CA GLN A 94 -6.31 5.08 -9.17
C GLN A 94 -5.80 5.78 -7.92
N SER A 95 -5.41 5.03 -6.89
CA SER A 95 -4.88 5.59 -5.65
C SER A 95 -3.57 6.38 -5.86
N LEU A 96 -2.67 5.90 -6.73
CA LEU A 96 -1.46 6.63 -7.11
C LEU A 96 -1.78 7.96 -7.80
N THR A 97 -2.80 7.98 -8.66
CA THR A 97 -3.21 9.19 -9.38
C THR A 97 -3.79 10.22 -8.42
N SER A 98 -4.72 9.81 -7.54
CA SER A 98 -5.27 10.69 -6.51
C SER A 98 -4.21 11.23 -5.55
N ALA A 99 -3.27 10.38 -5.11
CA ALA A 99 -2.18 10.81 -4.24
C ALA A 99 -1.26 11.85 -4.92
N LYS A 100 -0.99 11.71 -6.23
CA LYS A 100 -0.23 12.71 -7.00
C LYS A 100 -0.98 14.05 -7.07
N GLU A 101 -2.28 14.02 -7.31
CA GLU A 101 -3.12 15.22 -7.35
C GLU A 101 -3.14 15.93 -5.99
N GLU A 102 -3.28 15.19 -4.89
CA GLU A 102 -3.22 15.73 -3.53
C GLU A 102 -1.88 16.41 -3.24
N VAL A 103 -0.76 15.80 -3.64
CA VAL A 103 0.58 16.40 -3.48
C VAL A 103 0.71 17.70 -4.29
N VAL A 104 0.20 17.74 -5.52
CA VAL A 104 0.19 18.95 -6.35
C VAL A 104 -0.64 20.05 -5.70
N GLN A 105 -1.84 19.73 -5.19
CA GLN A 105 -2.69 20.69 -4.48
C GLN A 105 -2.05 21.18 -3.18
N ALA A 106 -1.45 20.29 -2.39
CA ALA A 106 -0.74 20.66 -1.17
C ALA A 106 0.43 21.60 -1.47
N ARG A 107 1.19 21.32 -2.53
CA ARG A 107 2.28 22.19 -2.98
C ARG A 107 1.76 23.56 -3.42
N ALA A 108 0.64 23.61 -4.14
CA ALA A 108 0.01 24.87 -4.53
C ALA A 108 -0.41 25.72 -3.31
N ARG A 109 -0.91 25.08 -2.24
CA ARG A 109 -1.25 25.77 -0.97
C ARG A 109 -0.02 26.29 -0.23
N ILE A 110 1.09 25.55 -0.24
CA ILE A 110 2.35 25.99 0.39
C ILE A 110 2.99 27.15 -0.39
N LEU A 111 2.75 27.23 -1.70
CA LEU A 111 3.26 28.30 -2.55
C LEU A 111 2.44 29.60 -2.46
N GLU A 112 1.39 29.67 -1.64
CA GLU A 112 0.87 30.98 -1.27
C GLU A 112 2.02 31.76 -0.63
N PRO A 113 2.41 32.92 -1.21
CA PRO A 113 3.58 33.64 -0.76
C PRO A 113 3.31 34.02 0.69
N ILE A 114 3.97 33.31 1.62
CA ILE A 114 3.94 33.65 3.03
C ILE A 114 4.31 35.12 3.08
N LYS A 115 3.35 35.97 3.43
CA LYS A 115 3.56 37.41 3.52
C LYS A 115 4.47 37.63 4.72
N ILE A 116 5.77 37.54 4.51
CA ILE A 116 6.77 37.78 5.53
C ILE A 116 6.73 39.28 5.80
N SER A 117 6.21 39.67 6.96
CA SER A 117 6.26 41.07 7.38
C SER A 117 7.70 41.56 7.42
N HIS A 118 7.94 42.70 6.79
CA HIS A 118 9.24 43.35 6.73
C HIS A 118 9.71 43.78 8.13
N ARG A 119 10.96 43.47 8.47
CA ARG A 119 11.59 43.79 9.75
C ARG A 119 12.60 44.92 9.54
N ILE A 120 12.58 45.94 10.38
CA ILE A 120 13.55 47.04 10.35
C ILE A 120 14.26 47.09 11.70
N VAL A 121 15.57 46.84 11.71
CA VAL A 121 16.41 46.98 12.91
C VAL A 121 17.01 48.37 12.93
N ILE A 122 16.82 49.11 14.02
CA ILE A 122 17.36 50.47 14.16
C ILE A 122 18.65 50.41 14.96
N GLN A 123 19.72 50.99 14.40
CA GLN A 123 21.05 51.04 14.97
C GLN A 123 21.35 52.49 15.35
N ILE A 124 21.59 52.76 16.63
CA ILE A 124 21.88 54.09 17.18
C ILE A 124 23.32 54.16 17.69
N HIS A 125 23.97 55.30 17.51
CA HIS A 125 25.35 55.52 17.95
C HIS A 125 25.44 56.04 19.40
N GLY A 126 24.37 56.63 19.94
CA GLY A 126 24.37 57.16 21.30
C GLY A 126 22.98 57.28 21.90
N GLU A 127 22.93 57.30 23.23
CA GLU A 127 21.67 57.40 24.00
C GLU A 127 20.84 58.63 23.67
N TYR A 128 21.48 59.73 23.23
CA TYR A 128 20.78 60.93 22.76
C TYR A 128 19.85 60.68 21.56
N GLN A 129 20.03 59.58 20.82
CA GLN A 129 19.21 59.22 19.66
C GLN A 129 18.03 58.32 20.02
N ARG A 130 17.96 57.83 21.28
CA ARG A 130 16.91 56.90 21.74
C ARG A 130 15.50 57.43 21.49
N GLU A 131 15.23 58.67 21.90
CA GLU A 131 13.89 59.26 21.75
C GLU A 131 13.48 59.38 20.26
N ALA A 132 14.43 59.72 19.38
CA ALA A 132 14.18 59.79 17.95
C ALA A 132 13.92 58.38 17.36
N ALA A 133 14.73 57.39 17.74
CA ALA A 133 14.56 56.00 17.33
C ALA A 133 13.21 55.42 17.77
N GLU A 134 12.76 55.72 18.99
CA GLU A 134 11.45 55.30 19.50
C GLU A 134 10.30 55.90 18.70
N LYS A 135 10.37 57.21 18.40
CA LYS A 135 9.36 57.91 17.59
C LYS A 135 9.29 57.35 16.17
N ILE A 136 10.43 57.21 15.51
CA ILE A 136 10.53 56.65 14.16
C ILE A 136 10.04 55.19 14.15
N GLY A 137 10.50 54.39 15.11
CA GLY A 137 10.08 53.00 15.27
C GLY A 137 8.58 52.84 15.54
N ALA A 138 7.95 53.75 16.29
CA ALA A 138 6.50 53.77 16.47
C ALA A 138 5.78 54.02 15.15
N GLN A 139 6.21 55.01 14.36
CA GLN A 139 5.58 55.32 13.09
C GLN A 139 5.77 54.21 12.04
N LEU A 140 6.96 53.59 11.99
CA LEU A 140 7.21 52.41 11.16
C LEU A 140 6.32 51.22 11.57
N ARG A 141 6.11 50.99 12.87
CA ARG A 141 5.15 49.97 13.35
C ARG A 141 3.73 50.29 12.91
N SER A 142 3.29 51.54 13.01
CA SER A 142 1.97 51.97 12.52
C SER A 142 1.81 51.79 11.01
N ALA A 143 2.89 51.83 10.24
CA ALA A 143 2.90 51.53 8.81
C ALA A 143 2.95 50.03 8.47
N GLY A 144 2.94 49.14 9.47
CA GLY A 144 2.87 47.69 9.30
C GLY A 144 4.23 46.97 9.29
N TYR A 145 5.33 47.66 9.59
CA TYR A 145 6.65 47.05 9.72
C TYR A 145 6.86 46.46 11.12
N ILE A 146 7.63 45.37 11.20
CA ILE A 146 8.13 44.85 12.48
C ILE A 146 9.38 45.63 12.84
N VAL A 147 9.33 46.40 13.92
CA VAL A 147 10.49 47.13 14.45
C VAL A 147 10.78 46.58 15.84
N PRO A 148 11.85 45.77 16.00
CA PRO A 148 12.35 45.36 17.31
C PRO A 148 12.91 46.55 18.10
N ASP A 149 13.44 46.29 19.29
CA ASP A 149 14.24 47.27 20.01
C ASP A 149 15.47 47.69 19.20
N PHE A 150 15.93 48.92 19.43
CA PHE A 150 17.12 49.46 18.79
C PHE A 150 18.40 48.96 19.47
N GLU A 151 19.48 48.93 18.70
CA GLU A 151 20.78 48.45 19.13
C GLU A 151 21.75 49.64 19.23
N LEU A 152 22.47 49.73 20.35
CA LEU A 152 23.52 50.74 20.55
C LEU A 152 24.83 50.23 19.96
N VAL A 153 25.38 50.96 18.98
CA VAL A 153 26.61 50.61 18.27
C VAL A 153 27.69 51.66 18.45
N ASN A 154 28.94 51.23 18.53
CA ASN A 154 30.09 52.11 18.71
C ASN A 154 30.69 52.61 17.38
N THR A 155 30.21 52.08 16.26
CA THR A 155 30.69 52.40 14.91
C THR A 155 29.50 52.46 13.98
N GLY A 156 29.46 53.43 13.07
CA GLY A 156 28.38 53.57 12.11
C GLY A 156 28.77 54.40 10.89
N PRO A 157 27.87 54.53 9.91
CA PRO A 157 28.09 55.40 8.76
C PRO A 157 28.10 56.89 9.16
N ASN A 158 28.76 57.72 8.37
CA ASN A 158 28.79 59.18 8.59
C ASN A 158 27.46 59.89 8.22
N ALA A 159 26.57 59.20 7.51
CA ALA A 159 25.24 59.66 7.14
C ALA A 159 24.22 58.59 7.51
N THR A 160 22.98 58.97 7.83
CA THR A 160 21.94 57.99 8.13
C THR A 160 21.67 57.13 6.89
N GLU A 161 21.74 55.82 7.05
CA GLU A 161 21.62 54.84 5.96
C GLU A 161 20.49 53.85 6.22
N LEU A 162 19.71 53.53 5.18
CA LEU A 162 18.87 52.34 5.15
C LEU A 162 19.57 51.29 4.29
N ARG A 163 19.91 50.16 4.90
CA ARG A 163 20.58 49.03 4.26
C ARG A 163 19.56 47.96 3.92
N PHE A 164 19.61 47.47 2.69
CA PHE A 164 18.92 46.25 2.27
C PHE A 164 19.95 45.13 2.04
N LEU A 165 19.58 43.91 2.41
CA LEU A 165 20.51 42.80 2.53
C LEU A 165 20.40 41.79 1.38
N ARG A 166 19.39 41.95 0.51
CA ARG A 166 19.23 41.16 -0.73
C ARG A 166 18.76 42.02 -1.90
N LYS A 167 19.16 41.68 -3.12
CA LYS A 167 18.76 42.46 -4.30
C LYS A 167 17.25 42.52 -4.51
N ALA A 168 16.55 41.43 -4.22
CA ALA A 168 15.08 41.36 -4.33
C ALA A 168 14.36 42.33 -3.37
N GLU A 169 15.04 42.86 -2.35
CA GLU A 169 14.47 43.73 -1.32
C GLU A 169 14.58 45.23 -1.65
N GLN A 170 15.27 45.59 -2.75
CA GLN A 170 15.56 46.99 -3.10
C GLN A 170 14.29 47.85 -3.30
N GLU A 171 13.26 47.30 -3.94
CA GLU A 171 12.01 48.05 -4.22
C GLU A 171 11.31 48.46 -2.93
N GLU A 172 11.20 47.53 -1.98
CA GLU A 172 10.59 47.80 -0.68
C GLU A 172 11.46 48.74 0.16
N ALA A 173 12.79 48.60 0.08
CA ALA A 173 13.71 49.53 0.74
C ALA A 173 13.51 50.97 0.26
N MET A 174 13.26 51.19 -1.03
CA MET A 174 12.93 52.52 -1.57
C MET A 174 11.61 53.07 -0.99
N LYS A 175 10.60 52.21 -0.75
CA LYS A 175 9.34 52.62 -0.09
C LYS A 175 9.57 53.04 1.35
N ILE A 176 10.42 52.31 2.08
CA ILE A 176 10.82 52.65 3.45
C ILE A 176 11.56 53.99 3.46
N VAL A 177 12.49 54.23 2.54
CA VAL A 177 13.17 55.54 2.41
C VAL A 177 12.14 56.66 2.16
N GLY A 178 11.18 56.45 1.27
CA GLY A 178 10.11 57.41 1.01
C GLY A 178 9.26 57.71 2.26
N LEU A 179 9.01 56.70 3.09
CA LEU A 179 8.31 56.85 4.36
C LEU A 179 9.15 57.65 5.38
N LEU A 180 10.43 57.33 5.53
CA LEU A 180 11.37 58.03 6.43
C LEU A 180 11.55 59.51 6.02
N ASN A 181 11.66 59.79 4.73
CA ASN A 181 11.74 61.16 4.21
C ASN A 181 10.50 61.99 4.55
N LYS A 182 9.30 61.38 4.50
CA LYS A 182 8.04 62.05 4.92
C LYS A 182 8.02 62.40 6.41
N MET A 183 8.80 61.68 7.22
CA MET A 183 8.98 61.94 8.65
C MET A 183 10.06 63.01 8.92
N GLY A 184 10.68 63.55 7.86
CA GLY A 184 11.78 64.51 7.97
C GLY A 184 13.14 63.88 8.25
N VAL A 185 13.27 62.56 8.12
CA VAL A 185 14.53 61.83 8.28
C VAL A 185 15.18 61.67 6.92
N GLN A 186 16.34 62.29 6.71
CA GLN A 186 17.08 62.15 5.45
C GLN A 186 17.89 60.87 5.48
N VAL A 187 17.56 59.93 4.61
CA VAL A 187 18.18 58.60 4.61
C VAL A 187 18.78 58.26 3.24
N LYS A 188 20.03 57.82 3.25
CA LYS A 188 20.71 57.28 2.07
C LYS A 188 20.41 55.78 1.96
N LEU A 189 19.99 55.33 0.78
CA LEU A 189 19.86 53.89 0.51
C LEU A 189 21.24 53.28 0.25
N ALA A 190 21.55 52.16 0.91
CA ALA A 190 22.81 51.44 0.76
C ALA A 190 22.58 49.96 0.43
N ASP A 191 23.24 49.46 -0.63
CA ASP A 191 23.17 48.07 -1.06
C ASP A 191 24.22 47.24 -0.32
N HIS A 192 23.77 46.32 0.53
CA HIS A 192 24.62 45.36 1.22
C HIS A 192 24.40 43.92 0.72
N SER A 193 23.64 43.74 -0.38
CA SER A 193 23.31 42.43 -0.93
C SER A 193 24.52 41.59 -1.28
N ALA A 194 25.60 42.20 -1.80
CA ALA A 194 26.83 41.49 -2.13
C ALA A 194 27.42 40.70 -0.96
N ASN A 195 27.24 41.19 0.27
CA ASN A 195 27.76 40.55 1.49
C ASN A 195 26.76 39.59 2.14
N TYR A 196 25.45 39.73 1.86
CA TYR A 196 24.39 39.06 2.63
C TYR A 196 23.35 38.28 1.80
N GLU A 197 23.44 38.26 0.46
CA GLU A 197 22.44 37.63 -0.43
C GLU A 197 22.09 36.19 0.00
N ASN A 198 23.13 35.42 0.36
CA ASN A 198 23.03 34.01 0.73
C ASN A 198 23.24 33.76 2.24
N ALA A 199 23.24 34.81 3.07
CA ALA A 199 23.45 34.69 4.50
C ALA A 199 22.26 33.98 5.16
N LYS A 200 22.48 32.76 5.66
CA LYS A 200 21.42 31.93 6.29
C LYS A 200 20.93 32.48 7.64
N ASN A 201 21.76 33.29 8.30
CA ASN A 201 21.46 33.92 9.59
C ASN A 201 20.67 35.24 9.45
N VAL A 202 20.40 35.70 8.23
CA VAL A 202 19.60 36.91 7.98
C VAL A 202 18.23 36.49 7.44
N ARG A 203 17.15 36.89 8.10
CA ARG A 203 15.79 36.60 7.66
C ARG A 203 15.44 37.40 6.38
N PRO A 204 14.76 36.82 5.37
CA PRO A 204 14.13 37.57 4.27
C PRO A 204 13.28 38.74 4.74
N GLY A 205 13.40 39.88 4.05
CA GLY A 205 12.70 41.11 4.38
C GLY A 205 13.23 41.83 5.61
N THR A 206 14.54 41.71 5.90
CA THR A 206 15.19 42.43 7.00
C THR A 206 15.98 43.61 6.46
N TYR A 207 15.72 44.79 7.02
CA TYR A 207 16.40 46.04 6.71
C TYR A 207 17.08 46.57 7.96
N GLU A 208 18.13 47.35 7.77
CA GLU A 208 18.82 48.02 8.88
C GLU A 208 18.81 49.53 8.66
N LEU A 209 18.32 50.27 9.65
CA LEU A 209 18.33 51.72 9.67
C LEU A 209 19.42 52.19 10.63
N TRP A 210 20.51 52.73 10.08
CA TRP A 210 21.67 53.17 10.83
C TRP A 210 21.67 54.68 10.96
N PHE A 211 21.61 55.20 12.19
CA PHE A 211 21.70 56.64 12.41
C PHE A 211 23.15 57.12 12.39
N ALA A 212 23.39 58.25 11.73
CA ALA A 212 24.70 58.90 11.76
C ALA A 212 25.01 59.45 13.17
N PRO A 213 26.29 59.47 13.57
CA PRO A 213 26.72 60.20 14.76
C PRO A 213 26.34 61.69 14.67
N GLY A 214 25.88 62.27 15.78
CA GLY A 214 25.48 63.69 15.88
C GLY A 214 24.10 64.00 15.30
N GLU A 215 23.49 63.07 14.55
CA GLU A 215 22.12 63.23 14.09
C GLU A 215 21.15 63.15 15.28
N PHE A 216 20.11 63.99 15.27
CA PHE A 216 19.13 64.16 16.34
C PHE A 216 19.62 64.83 17.63
N GLU A 217 20.91 65.15 17.76
CA GLU A 217 21.46 65.82 18.95
C GLU A 217 20.80 67.19 19.23
N GLN A 218 20.35 67.87 18.17
CA GLN A 218 19.66 69.17 18.28
C GLN A 218 18.28 69.08 18.96
N GLN A 219 17.66 67.89 19.02
CA GLN A 219 16.39 67.71 19.71
C GLN A 219 16.54 67.80 21.23
N LEU A 220 17.72 67.46 21.77
CA LEU A 220 18.02 67.62 23.19
C LEU A 220 18.22 69.08 23.60
N LYS A 221 18.72 69.94 22.70
CA LYS A 221 19.01 71.35 22.99
C LYS A 221 17.76 72.25 23.02
N LYS A 222 16.60 71.72 22.61
CA LYS A 222 15.31 72.46 22.55
C LYS A 222 14.37 72.15 23.73
N ARG A 223 14.81 71.34 24.69
CA ARG A 223 14.14 71.11 25.97
C ARG A 223 14.86 71.86 27.08
#